data_AF-A0A2T6ADD1-F1
#
_entry.id   AF-A0A2T6ADD1-F1
#
_cell.length_a   1.000
_cell.length_b   1.000
_cell.length_c   1.000
_cell.angle_alpha   90.00
_cell.angle_beta   90.00
_cell.angle_gamma   90.00
#
_symmetry.space_group_name_H-M   'P 1'
#
loop_
_entity.id
_entity.type
_entity.pdbx_description
1 polymer ?
#
loop_
_entity_poly.entity_id
_entity_poly.type
_entity_poly.pdbx_seq_one_letter_code
_entity_poly.pdbx_strand_id
1 'polypeptide(L)' 'MTVKFRYKGRSFGSAQSLGAALKRDMAQTVDRALRGAASASGAQIRKTGKGYEIEGTPDQLARFNRRLR' A
#
# COMPACT_ATOMS: atom_id res chain seq x y z
N MET A 1 -13.68 -12.17 30.32
CA MET A 1 -13.41 -10.78 29.91
C MET A 1 -12.97 -10.79 28.45
N THR A 2 -13.84 -10.41 27.51
CA THR A 2 -13.54 -10.50 26.07
C THR A 2 -12.77 -9.25 25.65
N VAL A 3 -11.49 -9.41 25.33
CA VAL A 3 -10.65 -8.30 24.86
C VAL A 3 -11.17 -7.83 23.51
N LYS A 4 -11.76 -6.63 23.47
CA LYS A 4 -12.24 -5.99 22.24
C LYS A 4 -11.13 -5.09 21.71
N PHE A 5 -10.63 -5.39 20.52
CA PHE A 5 -9.63 -4.57 19.85
C PHE A 5 -10.34 -3.53 18.97
N ARG A 6 -9.89 -2.27 18.97
CA ARG A 6 -10.44 -1.22 18.08
C ARG A 6 -9.39 -0.73 17.09
N TYR A 7 -9.77 -0.59 15.83
CA TYR A 7 -8.94 -0.01 14.78
C TYR A 7 -9.79 0.73 13.74
N LYS A 8 -9.45 2.00 13.45
CA LYS A 8 -10.20 2.90 12.53
C LYS A 8 -11.72 2.86 12.74
N GLY A 9 -12.17 2.94 13.99
CA GLY A 9 -13.60 2.91 14.36
C GLY A 9 -14.26 1.53 14.29
N ARG A 10 -13.56 0.48 13.82
CA ARG A 10 -14.06 -0.90 13.79
C ARG A 10 -13.61 -1.65 15.04
N SER A 11 -14.52 -2.43 15.61
CA SER A 11 -14.22 -3.31 16.74
C SER A 11 -13.99 -4.73 16.25
N PHE A 12 -12.96 -5.37 16.75
CA PHE A 12 -12.51 -6.72 16.41
C PHE A 12 -12.57 -7.59 17.66
N GLY A 13 -13.21 -8.76 17.51
CA GLY A 13 -13.36 -9.74 18.59
C GLY A 13 -12.11 -10.59 18.83
N SER A 14 -11.07 -10.47 18.00
CA SER A 14 -9.84 -11.24 18.12
C SER A 14 -8.63 -10.50 17.54
N ALA A 15 -7.43 -10.79 18.05
CA ALA A 15 -6.19 -10.24 17.53
C ALA A 15 -5.94 -10.65 16.06
N GLN A 16 -6.37 -11.85 15.65
CA GLN A 16 -6.24 -12.33 14.29
C GLN A 16 -7.10 -11.54 13.30
N SER A 17 -8.34 -11.21 13.67
CA SER A 17 -9.23 -10.38 12.83
C SER A 17 -8.72 -8.94 12.70
N LEU A 18 -8.17 -8.38 13.78
CA LEU A 18 -7.45 -7.11 13.75
C LEU A 18 -6.24 -7.17 12.82
N GLY A 19 -5.38 -8.19 12.96
CA GLY A 19 -4.18 -8.35 12.15
C GLY A 19 -4.48 -8.48 10.65
N ALA A 20 -5.54 -9.21 10.29
CA ALA A 20 -5.99 -9.32 8.91
C ALA A 20 -6.54 -7.98 8.34
N ALA A 21 -7.17 -7.16 9.18
CA ALA A 21 -7.62 -5.83 8.78
C ALA A 21 -6.45 -4.85 8.61
N LEU A 22 -5.50 -4.86 9.54
CA LEU A 22 -4.26 -4.09 9.47
C LEU A 22 -3.48 -4.41 8.20
N LYS A 23 -3.22 -5.69 7.92
CA LYS A 23 -2.49 -6.12 6.72
C LYS A 23 -3.16 -5.62 5.43
N ARG A 24 -4.49 -5.71 5.35
CA ARG A 24 -5.26 -5.20 4.19
C ARG A 24 -5.16 -3.68 4.05
N ASP A 25 -5.27 -2.96 5.15
CA ASP A 25 -5.22 -1.50 5.17
C ASP A 25 -3.82 -0.98 4.81
N MET A 26 -2.76 -1.62 5.32
CA MET A 26 -1.38 -1.31 4.93
C MET A 26 -1.16 -1.61 3.44
N ALA A 27 -1.60 -2.77 2.94
CA ALA A 27 -1.46 -3.11 1.53
C ALA A 27 -2.16 -2.09 0.61
N GLN A 28 -3.37 -1.63 0.98
CA GLN A 28 -4.07 -0.58 0.23
C GLN A 28 -3.41 0.80 0.33
N THR A 29 -2.78 1.10 1.46
CA THR A 29 -2.06 2.37 1.65
C THR A 29 -0.81 2.41 0.78
N VAL A 30 -0.05 1.31 0.76
CA VAL A 30 1.11 1.14 -0.11
C VAL A 30 0.70 1.17 -1.58
N ASP A 31 -0.35 0.46 -1.97
CA ASP A 31 -0.86 0.46 -3.35
C ASP A 31 -1.27 1.87 -3.81
N ARG A 32 -1.95 2.64 -2.94
CA ARG A 32 -2.30 4.04 -3.22
C ARG A 32 -1.09 4.95 -3.34
N ALA A 33 -0.10 4.81 -2.45
CA ALA A 33 1.13 5.61 -2.50
C ALA A 33 1.91 5.34 -3.78
N LEU A 34 2.07 4.06 -4.13
CA LEU A 34 2.72 3.61 -5.35
C LEU A 34 1.98 4.12 -6.59
N ARG A 35 0.66 3.93 -6.69
CA ARG A 35 -0.15 4.46 -7.80
C ARG A 35 -0.06 5.98 -7.90
N GLY A 36 -0.10 6.70 -6.77
CA GLY A 36 0.05 8.15 -6.75
C GLY A 36 1.41 8.60 -7.28
N ALA A 37 2.48 7.96 -6.83
CA ALA A 37 3.83 8.24 -7.31
C ALA A 37 3.99 7.92 -8.81
N ALA A 38 3.38 6.83 -9.29
CA ALA A 38 3.39 6.43 -10.69
C ALA A 38 2.61 7.39 -11.59
N SER A 39 1.35 7.69 -11.25
CA SER A 39 0.54 8.66 -11.99
C SER A 39 1.21 10.03 -12.07
N ALA A 40 1.88 10.46 -11.00
CA ALA A 40 2.56 11.76 -10.97
C ALA A 40 3.88 11.76 -11.76
N SER A 41 4.55 10.62 -11.89
CA SER A 41 5.83 10.47 -12.60
C SER A 41 5.67 10.06 -14.07
N GLY A 42 4.49 9.58 -14.46
CA GLY A 42 4.23 9.00 -15.78
C GLY A 42 4.71 7.55 -15.92
N ALA A 43 5.22 6.93 -14.85
CA ALA A 43 5.61 5.53 -14.84
C ALA A 43 4.37 4.62 -14.76
N GLN A 44 4.40 3.48 -15.43
CA GLN A 44 3.42 2.42 -15.24
C GLN A 44 3.78 1.58 -14.02
N ILE A 45 2.76 1.19 -13.25
CA ILE A 45 2.91 0.21 -12.18
C ILE A 45 2.09 -1.02 -12.49
N ARG A 46 2.74 -2.17 -12.37
CA ARG A 46 2.14 -3.49 -12.49
C ARG A 46 2.31 -4.24 -11.18
N LYS A 47 1.20 -4.73 -10.65
CA LYS A 47 1.23 -5.63 -9.49
C LYS A 47 1.51 -7.05 -9.99
N THR A 48 2.59 -7.65 -9.53
CA THR A 48 2.95 -9.03 -9.84
C THR A 48 2.79 -9.90 -8.59
N GLY A 49 2.80 -11.23 -8.76
CA GLY A 49 2.75 -12.17 -7.63
C GLY A 49 3.92 -12.03 -6.65
N LYS A 50 5.03 -11.38 -7.05
CA LYS A 50 6.23 -11.15 -6.24
C LYS A 50 6.29 -9.74 -5.63
N GLY A 51 5.47 -8.79 -6.09
CA GLY A 51 5.52 -7.41 -5.61
C GLY A 51 4.94 -6.40 -6.60
N TYR A 52 5.61 -5.26 -6.74
CA TYR A 52 5.24 -4.21 -7.69
C TYR A 52 6.40 -3.99 -8.66
N GLU A 53 6.12 -4.11 -9.96
CA GLU A 53 7.01 -3.71 -11.03
C GLU A 53 6.65 -2.29 -11.47
N ILE A 54 7.66 -1.45 -11.64
CA ILE A 54 7.51 -0.09 -12.14
C ILE A 54 8.22 -0.02 -13.48
N GLU A 55 7.48 0.27 -14.54
CA GLU A 55 7.97 0.35 -15.91
C GLU A 55 7.86 1.80 -16.39
N GLY A 56 8.92 2.33 -17.00
CA GLY A 56 8.94 3.71 -17.49
C GLY A 56 10.29 4.10 -18.05
N THR A 57 10.38 5.30 -18.62
CA THR A 57 11.67 5.85 -19.05
C THR A 57 12.55 6.19 -17.83
N PRO A 58 13.88 6.28 -17.98
CA PRO A 58 14.79 6.60 -16.88
C PRO A 58 14.40 7.89 -16.14
N ASP A 59 13.94 8.91 -16.86
CA ASP A 59 13.43 10.17 -16.29
C ASP A 59 12.16 9.97 -15.44
N GLN A 60 11.24 9.09 -15.86
CA GLN A 60 10.03 8.77 -15.11
C GLN A 60 10.37 8.00 -13.84
N LEU A 61 11.30 7.04 -13.90
CA LEU A 61 11.79 6.30 -12.74
C LEU A 61 12.54 7.21 -11.75
N ALA A 62 13.32 8.17 -12.24
CA ALA A 62 13.99 9.15 -11.38
C ALA A 62 12.99 10.06 -10.65
N ARG A 63 11.94 10.52 -11.34
CA ARG A 63 10.83 11.30 -10.74
C ARG A 63 10.03 10.48 -9.75
N PHE A 64 9.79 9.21 -10.07
CA PHE A 64 9.11 8.25 -9.20
C PHE A 64 9.88 8.05 -7.88
N ASN A 65 11.18 7.74 -7.98
CA ASN A 65 12.04 7.52 -6.82
C ASN A 65 12.14 8.77 -5.93
N ARG A 66 12.21 9.97 -6.55
CA ARG A 66 12.22 11.24 -5.81
C ARG A 66 10.94 11.50 -5.02
N ARG A 67 9.80 10.91 -5.41
CA ARG A 67 8.49 11.09 -4.77
C ARG A 67 8.11 10.00 -3.78
N LEU A 68 8.76 8.83 -3.87
CA LEU A 68 8.59 7.75 -2.89
C LEU A 68 9.40 7.95 -1.62
N ARG A 69 10.39 8.84 -1.65
CA ARG A 69 11.24 9.19 -0.51
C ARG A 69 10.52 10.13 0.45
#